data_AF-A0A2M6WDV1-F1
#
_entry.id   AF-A0A2M6WDV1-F1
#
_cell.length_a   1.000
_cell.length_b   1.000
_cell.length_c   1.000
_cell.angle_alpha   90.00
_cell.angle_beta   90.00
_cell.angle_gamma   90.00
#
_symmetry.space_group_name_H-M   'P 1'
#
loop_
_entity.id
_entity.type
_entity.pdbx_description
1 polymer ?
#
loop_
_entity_poly.entity_id
_entity_poly.type
_entity_poly.pdbx_seq_one_letter_code
_entity_poly.pdbx_strand_id
1 'polypeptide(L)'
;KVLVAIFTVLLAGGLIVLFGFSEKSSSSTDYKNATYSIDGHLVQLVDGVAETESAPGAASKTVTRYFGNDFVTDLNDDGRDDVVFLLTQETGGSGIFYYAVAALNTFDGYVGSDGYLLGDRIAPQTIEESQNPWHKNVVVVNYADRLPAQPGAPGEPMSAQPSVGKSVYLKLDPASMQWGIVEPDFEGESALPNL
;
A
#
# COMPACT_ATOMS: atom_id res chain seq x y z
N LYS A 1 30.04 56.09 -37.34
CA LYS A 1 30.55 55.85 -35.97
C LYS A 1 30.63 54.35 -35.79
N VAL A 2 31.83 53.85 -35.49
CA VAL A 2 32.20 52.43 -35.47
C VAL A 2 31.48 51.72 -34.32
N LEU A 3 30.87 50.57 -34.60
CA LEU A 3 30.25 49.69 -33.61
C LEU A 3 31.30 48.63 -33.23
N VAL A 4 31.80 48.69 -31.99
CA VAL A 4 32.50 47.58 -31.34
C VAL A 4 31.81 47.35 -30.01
N ALA A 5 31.18 46.18 -29.88
CA ALA A 5 30.95 45.53 -28.60
C ALA A 5 30.80 44.04 -28.88
N ILE A 6 31.94 43.34 -28.82
CA ILE A 6 31.97 41.88 -28.67
C ILE A 6 31.77 41.61 -27.19
N PHE A 7 30.71 40.90 -26.83
CA PHE A 7 30.62 40.23 -25.53
C PHE A 7 30.01 38.85 -25.71
N THR A 8 30.89 37.89 -25.97
CA THR A 8 30.63 36.46 -25.77
C THR A 8 30.95 36.11 -24.33
N VAL A 9 29.94 35.70 -23.55
CA VAL A 9 30.12 34.81 -22.41
C VAL A 9 29.03 33.74 -22.46
N LEU A 10 29.49 32.50 -22.64
CA LEU A 10 28.77 31.26 -22.46
C LEU A 10 28.09 31.22 -21.08
N LEU A 11 26.77 31.03 -21.03
CA LEU A 11 26.12 30.33 -19.93
C LEU A 11 25.41 29.11 -20.50
N ALA A 12 26.12 27.99 -20.43
CA ALA A 12 25.59 26.66 -20.66
C ALA A 12 24.79 26.21 -19.43
N GLY A 13 23.70 25.46 -19.67
CA GLY A 13 22.86 24.85 -18.64
C GLY A 13 21.67 25.77 -18.32
N GLY A 14 20.56 25.70 -19.03
CA GLY A 14 19.82 24.46 -19.27
C GLY A 14 18.49 24.63 -18.56
N LEU A 15 17.52 25.12 -19.32
CA LEU A 15 16.10 25.12 -19.04
C LEU A 15 15.72 23.74 -18.44
N ILE A 16 15.59 23.63 -17.11
CA ILE A 16 15.13 22.40 -16.47
C ILE A 16 13.67 22.27 -16.85
N VAL A 17 13.48 21.42 -17.86
CA VAL A 17 12.18 20.98 -18.32
C VAL A 17 11.44 20.38 -17.14
N LEU A 18 10.21 20.88 -16.95
CA LEU A 18 9.11 20.20 -16.29
C LEU A 18 8.85 18.86 -17.00
N PHE A 19 9.73 17.89 -16.78
CA PHE A 19 9.45 16.50 -17.08
C PHE A 19 8.80 15.93 -15.83
N GLY A 20 7.48 15.75 -15.90
CA GLY A 20 6.82 14.77 -15.05
C GLY A 20 7.55 13.45 -15.21
N PHE A 21 8.27 13.05 -14.17
CA PHE A 21 8.67 11.67 -13.99
C PHE A 21 7.37 10.87 -13.88
N SER A 22 6.88 10.39 -15.02
CA SER A 22 6.02 9.22 -15.04
C SER A 22 6.96 8.05 -14.76
N GLU A 23 7.14 7.74 -13.48
CA GLU A 23 7.79 6.49 -13.07
C GLU A 23 6.90 5.37 -13.59
N LYS A 24 7.28 4.82 -14.74
CA LYS A 24 6.70 3.61 -15.26
C LYS A 24 7.07 2.52 -14.26
N SER A 25 6.13 2.15 -13.40
CA SER A 25 6.24 1.03 -12.49
C SER A 25 6.75 -0.18 -13.29
N SER A 26 7.92 -0.71 -12.92
CA SER A 26 8.49 -1.88 -13.58
C SER A 26 7.64 -3.08 -13.21
N SER A 27 6.86 -3.56 -14.17
CA SER A 27 6.05 -4.76 -14.03
C SER A 27 6.97 -5.97 -13.84
N SER A 28 6.72 -6.75 -12.80
CA SER A 28 7.50 -7.94 -12.44
C SER A 28 6.69 -9.20 -12.70
N THR A 29 7.33 -10.30 -13.08
CA THR A 29 6.63 -11.59 -13.26
C THR A 29 6.25 -12.27 -11.93
N ASP A 30 6.84 -11.82 -10.82
CA ASP A 30 6.51 -12.24 -9.46
C ASP A 30 6.09 -11.02 -8.63
N TYR A 31 4.95 -11.10 -7.94
CA TYR A 31 4.44 -10.03 -7.07
C TYR A 31 5.41 -9.71 -5.92
N LYS A 32 6.19 -10.69 -5.46
CA LYS A 32 7.25 -10.46 -4.45
C LYS A 32 8.45 -9.68 -4.98
N ASN A 33 8.45 -9.38 -6.28
CA ASN A 33 9.43 -8.58 -7.00
C ASN A 33 8.80 -7.33 -7.63
N ALA A 34 7.59 -6.92 -7.21
CA ALA A 34 6.93 -5.71 -7.70
C ALA A 34 7.24 -4.47 -6.85
N THR A 35 6.94 -3.29 -7.39
CA THR A 35 6.97 -2.01 -6.66
C THR A 35 5.60 -1.69 -6.07
N TYR A 36 5.59 -1.29 -4.79
CA TYR A 36 4.39 -0.89 -4.04
C TYR A 36 4.56 0.54 -3.50
N SER A 37 3.46 1.27 -3.30
CA SER A 37 3.52 2.59 -2.65
C SER A 37 3.22 2.47 -1.15
N ILE A 38 4.22 2.61 -0.29
CA ILE A 38 4.07 2.52 1.16
C ILE A 38 4.29 3.91 1.76
N ASP A 39 3.27 4.44 2.44
CA ASP A 39 3.26 5.81 2.98
C ASP A 39 3.65 6.88 1.94
N GLY A 40 3.21 6.69 0.70
CA GLY A 40 3.51 7.60 -0.42
C GLY A 40 4.90 7.44 -1.04
N HIS A 41 5.71 6.49 -0.56
CA HIS A 41 7.02 6.18 -1.10
C HIS A 41 7.00 4.87 -1.90
N LEU A 42 7.62 4.87 -3.09
CA LEU A 42 7.77 3.65 -3.86
C LEU A 42 8.81 2.72 -3.23
N VAL A 43 8.41 1.46 -3.05
CA VAL A 43 9.19 0.39 -2.46
C VAL A 43 9.22 -0.78 -3.44
N GLN A 44 10.35 -0.96 -4.12
CA GLN A 44 10.60 -2.11 -4.98
C GLN A 44 11.09 -3.28 -4.13
N LEU A 45 10.30 -4.35 -4.06
CA LEU A 45 10.71 -5.58 -3.40
C LEU A 45 11.68 -6.36 -4.30
N VAL A 46 12.64 -7.04 -3.69
CA VAL A 46 13.49 -8.05 -4.33
C VAL A 46 13.42 -9.29 -3.47
N ASP A 47 12.87 -10.36 -4.04
CA ASP A 47 12.54 -11.63 -3.37
C ASP A 47 11.77 -11.42 -2.06
N GLY A 48 10.80 -10.49 -2.09
CA GLY A 48 9.93 -10.16 -0.97
C GLY A 48 10.54 -9.22 0.06
N VAL A 49 11.68 -8.58 -0.21
CA VAL A 49 12.36 -7.69 0.74
C VAL A 49 12.82 -6.40 0.07
N ALA A 50 12.69 -5.28 0.76
CA ALA A 50 13.32 -4.01 0.40
C ALA A 50 13.98 -3.41 1.63
N GLU A 51 15.19 -2.88 1.45
CA GLU A 51 15.92 -2.17 2.51
C GLU A 51 16.37 -0.79 2.01
N THR A 52 16.03 0.25 2.76
CA THR A 52 16.44 1.63 2.47
C THR A 52 17.02 2.24 3.73
N GLU A 53 18.11 3.00 3.63
CA GLU A 53 18.60 3.76 4.79
C GLU A 53 17.54 4.78 5.25
N SER A 54 17.30 4.87 6.56
CA SER A 54 16.28 5.80 7.08
C SER A 54 16.67 7.28 6.88
N ALA A 55 17.96 7.54 6.69
CA ALA A 55 18.52 8.80 6.22
C ALA A 55 19.91 8.51 5.59
N PRO A 56 20.44 9.38 4.72
CA PRO A 56 21.76 9.17 4.11
C PRO A 56 22.85 8.96 5.17
N GLY A 57 23.49 7.78 5.16
CA GLY A 57 24.53 7.41 6.13
C GLY A 57 24.03 7.02 7.52
N ALA A 58 22.73 6.79 7.69
CA ALA A 58 22.16 6.30 8.94
C ALA A 58 22.54 4.83 9.18
N ALA A 59 22.76 4.49 10.45
CA ALA A 59 22.92 3.09 10.85
C ALA A 59 21.57 2.32 10.86
N SER A 60 20.45 3.04 10.98
CA SER A 60 19.11 2.46 10.91
C SER A 60 18.64 2.34 9.47
N LYS A 61 17.95 1.23 9.18
CA LYS A 61 17.33 0.96 7.89
C LYS A 61 15.83 0.84 8.07
N THR A 62 15.11 1.34 7.07
CA THR A 62 13.73 0.94 6.82
C THR A 62 13.74 -0.38 6.07
N VAL A 63 13.12 -1.41 6.64
CA VAL A 63 13.01 -2.74 6.05
C VAL A 63 11.54 -3.03 5.77
N THR A 64 11.17 -3.17 4.51
CA THR A 64 9.85 -3.64 4.10
C THR A 64 9.96 -5.10 3.68
N ARG A 65 9.07 -5.95 4.18
CA ARG A 65 9.11 -7.40 3.95
C ARG A 65 7.74 -7.97 3.66
N TYR A 66 7.68 -8.88 2.70
CA TYR A 66 6.55 -9.78 2.49
C TYR A 66 6.29 -10.60 3.76
N PHE A 67 5.09 -10.41 4.32
CA PHE A 67 4.64 -11.16 5.49
C PHE A 67 3.88 -12.43 5.10
N GLY A 68 3.04 -12.34 4.06
CA GLY A 68 2.16 -13.41 3.61
C GLY A 68 0.69 -13.07 3.79
N ASN A 69 -0.09 -14.09 4.12
CA ASN A 69 -1.56 -14.03 4.18
C ASN A 69 -2.22 -13.88 2.79
N ASP A 70 -1.64 -14.55 1.80
CA ASP A 70 -2.01 -14.42 0.40
C ASP A 70 -3.47 -14.82 0.18
N PHE A 71 -4.21 -13.92 -0.46
CA PHE A 71 -5.55 -14.14 -0.98
C PHE A 71 -5.54 -13.90 -2.49
N VAL A 72 -5.80 -14.97 -3.23
CA VAL A 72 -5.82 -14.96 -4.70
C VAL A 72 -7.26 -14.75 -5.17
N THR A 73 -7.47 -13.71 -5.98
CA THR A 73 -8.80 -13.36 -6.52
C THR A 73 -8.64 -12.47 -7.75
N ASP A 74 -9.69 -12.28 -8.53
CA ASP A 74 -9.73 -11.31 -9.63
C ASP A 74 -10.27 -9.97 -9.11
N LEU A 75 -9.42 -8.96 -8.99
CA LEU A 75 -9.77 -7.66 -8.40
C LEU A 75 -10.42 -6.71 -9.43
N ASN A 76 -10.22 -6.94 -10.73
CA ASN A 76 -10.64 -6.03 -11.80
C ASN A 76 -11.56 -6.66 -12.86
N ASP A 77 -12.00 -7.91 -12.65
CA ASP A 77 -12.83 -8.71 -13.54
C ASP A 77 -12.24 -8.96 -14.94
N ASP A 78 -10.90 -9.00 -15.06
CA ASP A 78 -10.24 -9.27 -16.35
C ASP A 78 -10.00 -10.77 -16.63
N GLY A 79 -10.36 -11.63 -15.67
CA GLY A 79 -10.23 -13.07 -15.72
C GLY A 79 -8.83 -13.60 -15.35
N ARG A 80 -7.95 -12.76 -14.79
CA ARG A 80 -6.66 -13.19 -14.21
C ARG A 80 -6.73 -13.17 -12.70
N ASP A 81 -5.97 -14.10 -12.13
CA ASP A 81 -5.72 -14.12 -10.70
C ASP A 81 -4.73 -13.00 -10.33
N ASP A 82 -5.21 -12.10 -9.47
CA ASP A 82 -4.43 -11.12 -8.72
C ASP A 82 -4.12 -11.65 -7.32
N VAL A 83 -3.30 -10.92 -6.56
CA VAL A 83 -2.94 -11.33 -5.19
C VAL A 83 -3.05 -10.16 -4.23
N VAL A 84 -3.81 -10.34 -3.15
CA VAL A 84 -3.80 -9.46 -1.96
C VAL A 84 -3.01 -10.13 -0.85
N PHE A 85 -2.13 -9.38 -0.18
CA PHE A 85 -1.29 -9.92 0.89
C PHE A 85 -0.82 -8.80 1.82
N LEU A 86 -0.09 -9.18 2.87
CA LEU A 86 0.44 -8.24 3.85
C LEU A 86 1.94 -7.99 3.67
N LEU A 87 2.32 -6.72 3.84
CA LEU A 87 3.69 -6.28 4.05
C LEU A 87 3.88 -5.87 5.51
N THR A 88 5.08 -6.10 6.04
CA THR A 88 5.55 -5.49 7.28
C THR A 88 6.62 -4.44 6.99
N GLN A 89 6.62 -3.35 7.74
CA GLN A 89 7.70 -2.35 7.71
C GLN A 89 8.27 -2.07 9.10
N GLU A 90 9.59 -2.05 9.19
CA GLU A 90 10.37 -1.64 10.36
C GLU A 90 11.17 -0.40 10.00
N THR A 91 11.08 0.70 10.77
CA THR A 91 11.73 2.00 10.46
C THR A 91 12.85 2.38 11.43
N GLY A 92 13.52 1.37 12.03
CA GLY A 92 14.62 1.58 12.99
C GLY A 92 14.19 1.75 14.45
N GLY A 93 12.89 1.69 14.74
CA GLY A 93 12.34 1.60 16.10
C GLY A 93 12.05 0.17 16.54
N SER A 94 11.14 0.00 17.52
CA SER A 94 10.62 -1.31 17.94
C SER A 94 9.24 -1.66 17.33
N GLY A 95 8.69 -0.74 16.53
CA GLY A 95 7.42 -0.92 15.84
C GLY A 95 7.57 -1.81 14.62
N ILE A 96 6.54 -2.59 14.34
CA ILE A 96 6.41 -3.39 13.11
C ILE A 96 5.04 -3.05 12.54
N PHE A 97 5.01 -2.25 11.48
CA PHE A 97 3.78 -1.77 10.87
C PHE A 97 3.31 -2.75 9.80
N TYR A 98 2.01 -3.05 9.78
CA TYR A 98 1.40 -3.96 8.82
C TYR A 98 0.61 -3.18 7.78
N TYR A 99 0.79 -3.52 6.51
CA TYR A 99 0.09 -2.91 5.38
C TYR A 99 -0.58 -3.99 4.54
N ALA A 100 -1.81 -3.74 4.10
CA ALA A 100 -2.46 -4.53 3.06
C ALA A 100 -2.13 -3.95 1.68
N VAL A 101 -1.70 -4.79 0.75
CA VAL A 101 -1.36 -4.42 -0.64
C VAL A 101 -1.98 -5.42 -1.61
N ALA A 102 -2.23 -4.97 -2.84
CA ALA A 102 -2.59 -5.80 -3.98
C ALA A 102 -1.47 -5.79 -5.01
N ALA A 103 -1.29 -6.93 -5.66
CA ALA A 103 -0.52 -7.06 -6.90
C ALA A 103 -1.51 -7.41 -8.01
N LEU A 104 -1.81 -6.42 -8.86
CA LEU A 104 -2.66 -6.60 -10.02
C LEU A 104 -1.86 -7.26 -11.14
N ASN A 105 -2.31 -8.42 -11.59
CA ASN A 105 -1.69 -9.21 -12.64
C ASN A 105 -2.08 -8.64 -14.01
N THR A 106 -1.10 -8.08 -14.73
CA THR A 106 -1.31 -7.57 -16.08
C THR A 106 -0.55 -8.41 -17.10
N PHE A 107 -0.83 -8.19 -18.40
CA PHE A 107 -0.06 -8.84 -19.46
C PHE A 107 1.45 -8.56 -19.40
N ASP A 108 1.85 -7.41 -18.83
CA ASP A 108 3.25 -7.01 -18.72
C ASP A 108 3.89 -7.46 -17.39
N GLY A 109 3.12 -8.11 -16.50
CA GLY A 109 3.51 -8.51 -15.15
C GLY A 109 2.67 -7.83 -14.06
N TYR A 110 3.03 -8.09 -12.81
CA TYR A 110 2.39 -7.52 -11.63
C TYR A 110 2.68 -6.04 -11.46
N VAL A 111 1.63 -5.27 -11.18
CA VAL A 111 1.66 -3.88 -10.76
C VAL A 111 1.20 -3.81 -9.31
N GLY A 112 2.01 -3.25 -8.42
CA GLY A 112 1.66 -3.13 -7.00
C GLY A 112 0.78 -1.91 -6.71
N SER A 113 -0.09 -2.05 -5.71
CA SER A 113 -0.95 -0.98 -5.19
C SER A 113 -0.24 -0.08 -4.18
N ASP A 114 -0.96 0.91 -3.67
CA ASP A 114 -0.65 1.51 -2.38
C ASP A 114 -0.87 0.53 -1.20
N GLY A 115 -0.18 0.79 -0.11
CA GLY A 115 -0.29 0.06 1.13
C GLY A 115 -1.30 0.71 2.07
N TYR A 116 -2.38 0.01 2.37
CA TYR A 116 -3.29 0.43 3.43
C TYR A 116 -2.72 0.06 4.81
N LEU A 117 -2.39 1.05 5.64
CA LEU A 117 -1.87 0.82 6.99
C LEU A 117 -2.95 0.20 7.90
N LEU A 118 -2.70 -1.03 8.36
CA LEU A 118 -3.58 -1.75 9.30
C LEU A 118 -3.27 -1.39 10.76
N GLY A 119 -1.98 -1.19 11.11
CA GLY A 119 -1.53 -0.80 12.45
C GLY A 119 -0.12 -1.29 12.82
N ASP A 120 0.30 -1.01 14.06
CA ASP A 120 1.58 -1.46 14.66
C ASP A 120 1.37 -2.75 15.47
N ARG A 121 2.14 -3.80 15.14
CA ARG A 121 2.16 -5.10 15.83
C ARG A 121 0.75 -5.63 16.09
N ILE A 122 -0.07 -5.61 15.05
CA ILE A 122 -1.38 -6.26 15.02
C ILE A 122 -1.20 -7.78 14.92
N ALA A 123 -2.28 -8.55 15.11
CA ALA A 123 -2.30 -9.99 14.84
C ALA A 123 -3.12 -10.25 13.55
N PRO A 124 -2.48 -10.54 12.41
CA PRO A 124 -3.19 -10.83 11.17
C PRO A 124 -4.10 -12.06 11.30
N GLN A 125 -5.25 -12.02 10.64
CA GLN A 125 -6.18 -13.15 10.54
C GLN A 125 -6.40 -13.49 9.06
N THR A 126 -7.64 -13.59 8.58
CA THR A 126 -7.92 -13.92 7.17
C THR A 126 -7.92 -12.67 6.28
N ILE A 127 -7.60 -12.88 5.00
CA ILE A 127 -8.02 -12.00 3.91
C ILE A 127 -9.00 -12.81 3.06
N GLU A 128 -10.16 -12.23 2.75
CA GLU A 128 -11.24 -12.92 2.04
C GLU A 128 -12.07 -11.94 1.21
N GLU A 129 -12.90 -12.44 0.32
CA GLU A 129 -13.86 -11.62 -0.41
C GLU A 129 -15.09 -11.32 0.47
N SER A 130 -15.62 -10.11 0.32
CA SER A 130 -16.81 -9.70 1.06
C SER A 130 -18.01 -10.57 0.71
N GLN A 131 -18.73 -11.01 1.74
CA GLN A 131 -19.94 -11.81 1.59
C GLN A 131 -21.18 -10.97 1.24
N ASN A 132 -21.06 -9.63 1.21
CA ASN A 132 -22.16 -8.75 0.84
C ASN A 132 -22.36 -8.81 -0.69
N PRO A 133 -23.55 -9.20 -1.20
CA PRO A 133 -23.80 -9.31 -2.64
C PRO A 133 -23.60 -8.01 -3.44
N TRP A 134 -23.63 -6.84 -2.77
CA TRP A 134 -23.40 -5.53 -3.38
C TRP A 134 -21.92 -5.15 -3.41
N HIS A 135 -21.08 -5.85 -2.66
CA HIS A 135 -19.65 -5.63 -2.55
C HIS A 135 -18.88 -6.39 -3.63
N LYS A 136 -19.00 -5.96 -4.88
CA LYS A 136 -18.23 -6.54 -5.98
C LYS A 136 -16.73 -6.23 -5.84
N ASN A 137 -15.90 -7.28 -5.80
CA ASN A 137 -14.43 -7.24 -5.72
C ASN A 137 -13.93 -6.44 -4.51
N VAL A 138 -14.67 -6.52 -3.40
CA VAL A 138 -14.25 -5.92 -2.13
C VAL A 138 -13.60 -7.00 -1.30
N VAL A 139 -12.37 -6.72 -0.87
CA VAL A 139 -11.58 -7.60 -0.02
C VAL A 139 -11.74 -7.16 1.43
N VAL A 140 -11.92 -8.13 2.32
CA VAL A 140 -12.00 -7.92 3.76
C VAL A 140 -10.69 -8.40 4.39
N VAL A 141 -9.97 -7.49 5.02
CA VAL A 141 -8.75 -7.81 5.76
C VAL A 141 -9.09 -7.85 7.24
N ASN A 142 -9.08 -9.05 7.81
CA ASN A 142 -9.37 -9.30 9.21
C ASN A 142 -8.08 -9.35 10.02
N TYR A 143 -8.09 -8.71 11.19
CA TYR A 143 -6.96 -8.70 12.11
C TYR A 143 -7.44 -8.41 13.54
N ALA A 144 -6.63 -8.76 14.53
CA ALA A 144 -6.85 -8.29 15.90
C ALA A 144 -5.88 -7.15 16.23
N ASP A 145 -6.39 -6.16 16.94
CA ASP A 145 -5.65 -5.05 17.50
C ASP A 145 -5.82 -5.01 19.02
N ARG A 146 -5.09 -4.11 19.68
CA ARG A 146 -5.21 -3.83 21.11
C ARG A 146 -6.41 -2.93 21.37
N LEU A 147 -6.95 -3.03 22.58
CA LEU A 147 -8.01 -2.13 23.03
C LEU A 147 -7.48 -0.68 23.02
N PRO A 148 -8.05 0.23 22.21
CA PRO A 148 -7.62 1.61 22.19
C PRO A 148 -8.02 2.32 23.47
N ALA A 149 -7.35 3.43 23.77
CA ALA A 149 -7.77 4.29 24.88
C ALA A 149 -9.20 4.81 24.66
N GLN A 150 -9.99 4.79 25.73
CA GLN A 150 -11.36 5.30 25.75
C GLN A 150 -11.45 6.46 26.74
N PRO A 151 -12.48 7.33 26.65
CA PRO A 151 -12.70 8.36 27.66
C PRO A 151 -12.76 7.75 29.07
N GLY A 152 -11.78 8.07 29.92
CA GLY A 152 -11.70 7.57 31.30
C GLY A 152 -11.03 6.21 31.48
N ALA A 153 -10.51 5.57 30.43
CA ALA A 153 -9.77 4.30 30.53
C ALA A 153 -8.54 4.29 29.60
N PRO A 154 -7.34 3.93 30.09
CA PRO A 154 -6.17 3.81 29.24
C PRO A 154 -6.34 2.66 28.24
N GLY A 155 -5.70 2.77 27.08
CA GLY A 155 -5.60 1.65 26.14
C GLY A 155 -4.64 0.58 26.66
N GLU A 156 -4.66 -0.57 26.01
CA GLU A 156 -3.73 -1.66 26.30
C GLU A 156 -2.29 -1.29 25.91
N PRO A 157 -1.28 -1.70 26.71
CA PRO A 157 0.12 -1.44 26.39
C PRO A 157 0.58 -2.29 25.19
N MET A 158 1.64 -1.87 24.49
CA MET A 158 2.19 -2.64 23.35
C MET A 158 2.76 -4.01 23.74
N SER A 159 2.96 -4.27 25.04
CA SER A 159 3.31 -5.59 25.57
C SER A 159 2.11 -6.54 25.70
N ALA A 160 0.88 -6.03 25.69
CA ALA A 160 -0.33 -6.85 25.62
C ALA A 160 -0.47 -7.46 24.23
N GLN A 161 -1.04 -8.66 24.18
CA GLN A 161 -1.36 -9.33 22.93
C GLN A 161 -2.60 -8.69 22.29
N PRO A 162 -2.60 -8.40 20.97
CA PRO A 162 -3.81 -7.96 20.28
C PRO A 162 -4.96 -8.97 20.42
N SER A 163 -6.16 -8.49 20.76
CA SER A 163 -7.33 -9.36 21.01
C SER A 163 -8.67 -8.77 20.54
N VAL A 164 -8.71 -7.51 20.16
CA VAL A 164 -9.92 -6.85 19.64
C VAL A 164 -9.97 -7.04 18.13
N GLY A 165 -10.91 -7.87 17.66
CA GLY A 165 -11.12 -8.10 16.23
C GLY A 165 -11.51 -6.82 15.49
N LYS A 166 -10.87 -6.60 14.34
CA LYS A 166 -11.11 -5.50 13.40
C LYS A 166 -11.15 -6.07 11.98
N SER A 167 -11.90 -5.39 11.13
CA SER A 167 -11.98 -5.68 9.70
C SER A 167 -11.92 -4.37 8.95
N VAL A 168 -11.20 -4.35 7.83
CA VAL A 168 -11.27 -3.26 6.85
C VAL A 168 -11.71 -3.83 5.50
N TYR A 169 -12.62 -3.13 4.85
CA TYR A 169 -13.17 -3.48 3.54
C TYR A 169 -12.50 -2.57 2.51
N LEU A 170 -11.76 -3.18 1.59
CA LEU A 170 -10.91 -2.50 0.62
C LEU A 170 -11.32 -2.89 -0.79
N LYS A 171 -11.44 -1.90 -1.67
CA LYS A 171 -11.66 -2.09 -3.09
C LYS A 171 -10.53 -1.44 -3.88
N LEU A 172 -9.88 -2.20 -4.75
CA LEU A 172 -8.82 -1.65 -5.59
C LEU A 172 -9.44 -0.82 -6.71
N ASP A 173 -8.94 0.39 -6.92
CA ASP A 173 -9.13 1.12 -8.17
C ASP A 173 -7.99 0.73 -9.14
N PRO A 174 -8.26 -0.08 -10.18
CA PRO A 174 -7.22 -0.55 -11.09
C PRO A 174 -6.62 0.56 -11.96
N ALA A 175 -7.26 1.73 -12.04
CA ALA A 175 -6.72 2.85 -12.81
C ALA A 175 -5.64 3.62 -12.04
N SER A 176 -5.85 3.82 -10.73
CA SER A 176 -4.91 4.55 -9.86
C SER A 176 -4.01 3.63 -9.05
N MET A 177 -4.32 2.33 -8.98
CA MET A 177 -3.68 1.36 -8.10
C MET A 177 -3.77 1.75 -6.62
N GLN A 178 -4.87 2.40 -6.24
CA GLN A 178 -5.14 2.83 -4.87
C GLN A 178 -6.29 2.05 -4.24
N TRP A 179 -6.21 1.81 -2.93
CA TRP A 179 -7.31 1.29 -2.14
C TRP A 179 -8.38 2.36 -1.87
N GLY A 180 -9.62 2.05 -2.25
CA GLY A 180 -10.80 2.69 -1.71
C GLY A 180 -11.30 1.95 -0.46
N ILE A 181 -11.62 2.70 0.60
CA ILE A 181 -12.30 2.16 1.78
C ILE A 181 -13.79 2.02 1.45
N VAL A 182 -14.34 0.85 1.71
CA VAL A 182 -15.79 0.59 1.64
C VAL A 182 -16.33 0.60 3.07
N GLU A 183 -17.31 1.45 3.35
CA GLU A 183 -17.98 1.43 4.64
C GLU A 183 -18.95 0.24 4.68
N PRO A 184 -18.81 -0.70 5.61
CA PRO A 184 -19.81 -1.75 5.78
C PRO A 184 -21.11 -1.15 6.33
N ASP A 185 -22.25 -1.65 5.87
CA ASP A 185 -23.59 -1.33 6.39
C ASP A 185 -23.94 0.17 6.30
N PHE A 186 -23.57 0.83 5.19
CA PHE A 186 -23.98 2.21 4.92
C PHE A 186 -25.52 2.33 4.95
N GLU A 187 -26.08 3.37 5.58
CA GLU A 187 -27.54 3.49 5.83
C GLU A 187 -28.40 3.33 4.55
N GLY A 188 -27.84 3.63 3.37
CA GLY A 188 -28.46 3.41 2.06
C GLY A 188 -28.60 1.95 1.60
N GLU A 189 -27.98 0.99 2.29
CA GLU A 189 -28.07 -0.45 2.03
C GLU A 189 -29.35 -1.10 2.58
N SER A 190 -30.15 -0.35 3.35
CA SER A 190 -31.38 -0.81 4.01
C SER A 190 -32.56 -1.14 3.08
N ALA A 191 -32.35 -1.27 1.78
CA ALA A 191 -33.41 -1.56 0.81
C ALA A 191 -33.38 -3.02 0.35
N LEU A 192 -33.52 -3.97 1.28
CA LEU A 192 -34.10 -5.26 0.94
C LEU A 192 -35.62 -5.18 1.17
N PRO A 193 -36.47 -5.33 0.13
CA PRO A 193 -37.83 -5.76 0.39
C PRO A 193 -37.75 -7.17 0.97
N ASN A 194 -38.38 -7.37 2.12
CA ASN A 194 -38.58 -8.70 2.70
C ASN A 194 -39.05 -9.67 1.60
N LEU A 195 -38.25 -10.71 1.32
CA LEU A 195 -38.67 -11.88 0.55
C LEU A 195 -39.52 -12.80 1.45
#